data_AF-A0A839U2W0-F1
#
_entry.id   AF-A0A839U2W0-F1
#
_cell.length_a   1.000
_cell.length_b   1.000
_cell.length_c   1.000
_cell.angle_alpha   90.00
_cell.angle_beta   90.00
_cell.angle_gamma   90.00
#
_symmetry.space_group_name_H-M   'P 1'
#
loop_
_entity.id
_entity.type
_entity.pdbx_description
1 polymer ?
#
loop_
_entity_poly.entity_id
_entity_poly.type
_entity_poly.pdbx_seq_one_letter_code
_entity_poly.pdbx_strand_id
1 'polypeptide(L)'
;MRPASAPKIVLILGSAPDAVRSREWQRAPFDAIVAINNAWRVRDDWNYLVHAGDFPQSAMPVPDLARDRKIHTASDYVPAQNAYGGFVYAGATMSLTSAYWALHRLKPDVLAFLGCDMNYDQAGPTHFYGYGNADPLRPDVTLQSLEAKTGRLMISAARQGCICVNLSRLDTSRLVFPRVDIDELAEWSPRDAQLRIDSVLRQVDEAQLLRAEIRERTLGYYFPSGEYWLFLDQIDARELRCLDDLWLAALGRKETAPTPECSETVWKVAAAR
;
A
#
# COMPACT_ATOMS: atom_id res chain seq x y z
N MET A 1 6.21 -23.32 -20.47
CA MET A 1 5.81 -24.15 -19.30
C MET A 1 6.56 -23.57 -18.10
N ARG A 2 5.87 -22.97 -17.11
CA ARG A 2 6.57 -22.40 -15.95
C ARG A 2 7.21 -23.54 -15.13
N PRO A 3 8.46 -23.40 -14.67
CA PRO A 3 9.02 -24.34 -13.70
C PRO A 3 8.18 -24.31 -12.42
N ALA A 4 8.08 -25.44 -11.72
CA ALA A 4 7.21 -25.65 -10.56
C ALA A 4 7.59 -24.83 -9.30
N SER A 5 8.38 -23.77 -9.43
CA SER A 5 8.87 -22.96 -8.32
C SER A 5 9.17 -21.52 -8.77
N ALA A 6 8.22 -20.81 -9.39
CA ALA A 6 8.29 -19.35 -9.54
C ALA A 6 7.55 -18.71 -8.35
N PRO A 7 8.01 -17.56 -7.82
CA PRO A 7 7.28 -16.86 -6.78
C PRO A 7 5.90 -16.43 -7.28
N LYS A 8 4.91 -16.40 -6.40
CA LYS A 8 3.58 -15.89 -6.68
C LYS A 8 3.62 -14.36 -6.71
N ILE A 9 3.52 -13.78 -7.91
CA ILE A 9 3.61 -12.34 -8.12
C ILE A 9 2.22 -11.74 -8.37
N VAL A 10 1.85 -10.76 -7.56
CA VAL A 10 0.64 -9.98 -7.75
C VAL A 10 1.00 -8.55 -8.14
N LEU A 11 0.52 -8.10 -9.30
CA LEU A 11 0.61 -6.70 -9.73
C LEU A 11 -0.52 -5.88 -9.08
N ILE A 12 -0.16 -4.83 -8.36
CA ILE A 12 -1.07 -3.77 -7.92
C ILE A 12 -0.93 -2.61 -8.92
N LEU A 13 -2.00 -2.38 -9.68
CA LEU A 13 -2.02 -1.42 -10.78
C LEU A 13 -2.86 -0.20 -10.40
N GLY A 14 -2.16 0.92 -10.20
CA GLY A 14 -2.74 2.23 -9.93
C GLY A 14 -2.86 3.10 -11.18
N SER A 15 -2.98 4.40 -10.97
CA SER A 15 -3.38 5.35 -12.00
C SER A 15 -2.35 6.43 -12.36
N ALA A 16 -1.16 6.45 -11.75
CA ALA A 16 -0.11 7.39 -12.14
C ALA A 16 0.28 7.22 -13.62
N PRO A 17 0.87 8.24 -14.28
CA PRO A 17 1.07 8.24 -15.73
C PRO A 17 1.85 7.03 -16.27
N ASP A 18 2.85 6.53 -15.53
CA ASP A 18 3.67 5.37 -15.94
C ASP A 18 2.87 4.05 -15.97
N ALA A 19 1.65 4.00 -15.41
CA ALA A 19 0.82 2.80 -15.44
C ALA A 19 0.58 2.25 -16.87
N VAL A 20 0.44 3.15 -17.85
CA VAL A 20 0.12 2.79 -19.23
C VAL A 20 1.20 1.95 -19.91
N ARG A 21 2.45 2.02 -19.42
CA ARG A 21 3.56 1.20 -19.92
C ARG A 21 3.28 -0.29 -19.79
N SER A 22 2.48 -0.68 -18.80
CA SER A 22 2.08 -2.07 -18.63
C SER A 22 1.21 -2.62 -19.75
N ARG A 23 0.61 -1.81 -20.63
CA ARG A 23 -0.18 -2.32 -21.77
C ARG A 23 0.60 -3.26 -22.68
N GLU A 24 1.88 -2.93 -22.89
CA GLU A 24 2.77 -3.66 -23.80
C GLU A 24 3.42 -4.87 -23.13
N TRP A 25 3.22 -5.06 -21.82
CA TRP A 25 3.83 -6.18 -21.10
C TRP A 25 3.07 -7.47 -21.37
N GLN A 26 3.81 -8.57 -21.47
CA GLN A 26 3.22 -9.89 -21.37
C GLN A 26 2.53 -10.06 -20.01
N ARG A 27 1.55 -10.97 -19.94
CA ARG A 27 0.88 -11.30 -18.68
C ARG A 27 1.86 -11.89 -17.65
N ALA A 28 2.75 -12.77 -18.09
CA ALA A 28 3.85 -13.21 -17.26
C ALA A 28 4.78 -12.00 -16.98
N PRO A 29 5.27 -11.84 -15.74
CA PRO A 29 5.33 -12.85 -14.69
C PRO A 29 4.16 -12.85 -13.68
N PHE A 30 3.09 -12.07 -13.89
CA PHE A 30 2.03 -11.93 -12.89
C PHE A 30 1.08 -13.13 -12.83
N ASP A 31 0.85 -13.66 -11.64
CA ASP A 31 -0.18 -14.64 -11.36
C ASP A 31 -1.57 -13.99 -11.25
N ALA A 32 -1.59 -12.78 -10.68
CA ALA A 32 -2.78 -11.94 -10.67
C ALA A 32 -2.46 -10.46 -10.85
N ILE A 33 -3.42 -9.74 -11.42
CA ILE A 33 -3.41 -8.28 -11.55
C ILE A 33 -4.62 -7.73 -10.79
N VAL A 34 -4.34 -6.83 -9.86
CA VAL A 34 -5.32 -6.08 -9.06
C VAL A 34 -5.32 -4.65 -9.58
N ALA A 35 -6.34 -4.30 -10.34
CA ALA A 35 -6.55 -2.95 -10.83
C ALA A 35 -7.28 -2.11 -9.77
N ILE A 36 -6.87 -0.84 -9.63
CA ILE A 36 -7.43 0.10 -8.67
C ILE A 36 -8.25 1.16 -9.39
N ASN A 37 -9.52 1.36 -9.00
CA ASN A 37 -10.39 2.39 -9.57
C ASN A 37 -10.32 2.38 -11.12
N ASN A 38 -10.00 3.52 -11.75
CA ASN A 38 -9.88 3.64 -13.21
C ASN A 38 -8.76 2.81 -13.86
N ALA A 39 -7.84 2.21 -13.09
CA ALA A 39 -6.72 1.45 -13.64
C ALA A 39 -7.16 0.17 -14.39
N TRP A 40 -8.41 -0.29 -14.21
CA TRP A 40 -8.97 -1.38 -15.03
C TRP A 40 -8.95 -1.07 -16.53
N ARG A 41 -8.87 0.22 -16.91
CA ARG A 41 -8.79 0.71 -18.29
C ARG A 41 -7.39 0.59 -18.90
N VAL A 42 -6.39 0.24 -18.10
CA VAL A 42 -5.01 0.17 -18.56
C VAL A 42 -4.78 -1.15 -19.28
N ARG A 43 -5.12 -2.27 -18.66
CA ARG A 43 -5.02 -3.62 -19.24
C ARG A 43 -6.39 -4.26 -19.26
N ASP A 44 -6.67 -5.17 -20.19
CA ASP A 44 -7.92 -5.93 -20.20
C ASP A 44 -7.81 -7.23 -19.37
N ASP A 45 -6.63 -7.78 -19.15
CA ASP A 45 -6.42 -9.07 -18.48
C ASP A 45 -6.35 -9.01 -16.94
N TRP A 46 -6.91 -7.99 -16.30
CA TRP A 46 -6.93 -7.94 -14.83
C TRP A 46 -7.81 -9.04 -14.22
N ASN A 47 -7.46 -9.47 -13.00
CA ASN A 47 -8.21 -10.51 -12.28
C ASN A 47 -9.18 -9.90 -11.27
N TYR A 48 -8.73 -8.83 -10.61
CA TYR A 48 -9.45 -8.18 -9.53
C TYR A 48 -9.52 -6.67 -9.79
N LEU A 49 -10.69 -6.09 -9.61
CA LEU A 49 -10.88 -4.64 -9.48
C LEU A 49 -11.21 -4.34 -8.03
N VAL A 50 -10.40 -3.52 -7.38
CA VAL A 50 -10.69 -2.97 -6.06
C VAL A 50 -10.96 -1.48 -6.25
N HIS A 51 -12.08 -0.97 -5.72
CA HIS A 51 -12.46 0.42 -5.92
C HIS A 51 -12.99 1.08 -4.65
N ALA A 52 -12.85 2.40 -4.57
CA ALA A 52 -13.38 3.19 -3.46
C ALA A 52 -14.91 3.12 -3.41
N GLY A 53 -15.49 3.32 -2.22
CA GLY A 53 -16.94 3.28 -2.03
C GLY A 53 -17.71 4.36 -2.82
N ASP A 54 -17.05 5.47 -3.15
CA ASP A 54 -17.55 6.58 -3.96
C ASP A 54 -17.16 6.47 -5.45
N PHE A 55 -16.58 5.34 -5.88
CA PHE A 55 -16.20 5.14 -7.27
C PHE A 55 -17.44 5.17 -8.19
N PRO A 56 -17.49 6.04 -9.22
CA PRO A 56 -18.72 6.25 -9.99
C PRO A 56 -19.17 5.00 -10.75
N GLN A 57 -20.45 4.67 -10.67
CA GLN A 57 -21.04 3.55 -11.42
C GLN A 57 -20.83 3.71 -12.94
N SER A 58 -20.81 4.94 -13.46
CA SER A 58 -20.53 5.24 -14.87
C SER A 58 -19.08 5.00 -15.27
N ALA A 59 -18.15 4.90 -14.31
CA ALA A 59 -16.73 4.60 -14.53
C ALA A 59 -16.41 3.11 -14.33
N MET A 60 -17.40 2.29 -13.97
CA MET A 60 -17.23 0.84 -13.84
C MET A 60 -16.98 0.18 -15.19
N PRO A 61 -16.24 -0.95 -15.23
CA PRO A 61 -16.12 -1.74 -16.45
C PRO A 61 -17.51 -2.20 -16.91
N VAL A 62 -17.71 -2.23 -18.23
CA VAL A 62 -18.95 -2.77 -18.81
C VAL A 62 -19.10 -4.26 -18.46
N PRO A 63 -20.33 -4.79 -18.34
CA PRO A 63 -20.57 -6.16 -17.85
C PRO A 63 -19.78 -7.25 -18.59
N ASP A 64 -19.59 -7.12 -19.90
CA ASP A 64 -18.82 -8.10 -20.68
C ASP A 64 -17.33 -8.13 -20.30
N LEU A 65 -16.76 -6.98 -19.95
CA LEU A 65 -15.40 -6.91 -19.43
C LEU A 65 -15.34 -7.36 -17.96
N ALA A 66 -16.45 -7.43 -17.23
CA ALA A 66 -16.45 -7.89 -15.84
C ALA A 66 -16.70 -9.41 -15.70
N ARG A 67 -17.19 -10.09 -16.74
CA ARG A 67 -17.78 -11.44 -16.66
C ARG A 67 -16.94 -12.51 -15.93
N ASP A 68 -15.64 -12.56 -16.22
CA ASP A 68 -14.72 -13.56 -15.64
C ASP A 68 -13.76 -12.96 -14.61
N ARG A 69 -14.06 -11.75 -14.12
CA ARG A 69 -13.21 -10.97 -13.23
C ARG A 69 -13.97 -10.65 -11.94
N LYS A 70 -13.25 -10.37 -10.87
CA LYS A 70 -13.85 -10.12 -9.55
C LYS A 70 -13.77 -8.65 -9.19
N ILE A 71 -14.88 -8.10 -8.75
CA ILE A 71 -14.97 -6.71 -8.29
C ILE A 71 -15.14 -6.74 -6.76
N HIS A 72 -14.28 -6.01 -6.07
CA HIS A 72 -14.21 -5.97 -4.62
C HIS A 72 -14.53 -4.56 -4.12
N THR A 73 -15.40 -4.51 -3.12
CA THR A 73 -15.90 -3.27 -2.52
C THR A 73 -15.45 -3.15 -1.06
N ALA A 74 -15.91 -2.12 -0.36
CA ALA A 74 -15.63 -1.92 1.06
C ALA A 74 -15.95 -3.17 1.91
N SER A 75 -16.99 -3.93 1.58
CA SER A 75 -17.31 -5.18 2.29
C SER A 75 -16.19 -6.21 2.25
N ASP A 76 -15.33 -6.18 1.22
CA ASP A 76 -14.23 -7.11 1.04
C ASP A 76 -12.92 -6.59 1.64
N TYR A 77 -12.60 -5.31 1.42
CA TYR A 77 -11.30 -4.77 1.85
C TYR A 77 -11.31 -4.19 3.26
N VAL A 78 -12.46 -3.79 3.83
CA VAL A 78 -12.52 -3.30 5.23
C VAL A 78 -12.07 -4.39 6.22
N PRO A 79 -12.58 -5.63 6.17
CA PRO A 79 -12.11 -6.68 7.07
C PRO A 79 -10.62 -7.00 6.89
N ALA A 80 -10.13 -6.98 5.64
CA ALA A 80 -8.72 -7.21 5.34
C ALA A 80 -7.84 -6.11 5.94
N GLN A 81 -8.20 -4.83 5.74
CA GLN A 81 -7.50 -3.69 6.31
C GLN A 81 -7.49 -3.71 7.84
N ASN A 82 -8.63 -4.07 8.45
CA ASN A 82 -8.77 -4.19 9.90
C ASN A 82 -7.86 -5.27 10.50
N ALA A 83 -7.59 -6.36 9.76
CA ALA A 83 -6.61 -7.37 10.19
C ALA A 83 -5.18 -6.81 10.33
N TYR A 84 -4.90 -5.64 9.76
CA TYR A 84 -3.62 -4.93 9.88
C TYR A 84 -3.74 -3.61 10.66
N GLY A 85 -4.75 -3.46 11.52
CA GLY A 85 -4.89 -2.29 12.40
C GLY A 85 -5.80 -1.18 11.88
N GLY A 86 -6.49 -1.39 10.76
CA GLY A 86 -7.49 -0.46 10.23
C GLY A 86 -6.90 0.72 9.45
N PHE A 87 -7.79 1.55 8.91
CA PHE A 87 -7.48 2.54 7.86
C PHE A 87 -6.54 3.66 8.33
N VAL A 88 -6.61 4.07 9.60
CA VAL A 88 -5.76 5.16 10.12
C VAL A 88 -4.28 4.77 10.10
N TYR A 89 -3.97 3.51 10.43
CA TYR A 89 -2.60 3.00 10.48
C TYR A 89 -2.15 2.37 9.16
N ALA A 90 -3.00 1.53 8.55
CA ALA A 90 -2.71 0.91 7.25
C ALA A 90 -2.70 1.93 6.08
N GLY A 91 -3.29 3.10 6.29
CA GLY A 91 -3.46 4.15 5.30
C GLY A 91 -4.72 3.95 4.46
N ALA A 92 -5.36 5.06 4.12
CA ALA A 92 -6.69 5.06 3.51
C ALA A 92 -6.68 5.19 1.98
N THR A 93 -5.51 5.31 1.36
CA THR A 93 -5.43 5.38 -0.10
C THR A 93 -5.86 4.05 -0.70
N MET A 94 -6.48 4.07 -1.88
CA MET A 94 -6.88 2.85 -2.57
C MET A 94 -5.68 2.00 -2.97
N SER A 95 -4.49 2.60 -3.15
CA SER A 95 -3.24 1.85 -3.35
C SER A 95 -2.89 0.98 -2.14
N LEU A 96 -2.93 1.55 -0.92
CA LEU A 96 -2.66 0.82 0.32
C LEU A 96 -3.79 -0.16 0.65
N THR A 97 -5.04 0.28 0.50
CA THR A 97 -6.23 -0.53 0.74
C THR A 97 -6.26 -1.78 -0.14
N SER A 98 -5.97 -1.63 -1.43
CA SER A 98 -5.91 -2.76 -2.36
C SER A 98 -4.72 -3.67 -2.08
N ALA A 99 -3.58 -3.11 -1.65
CA ALA A 99 -2.41 -3.89 -1.28
C ALA A 99 -2.64 -4.74 -0.03
N TYR A 100 -3.22 -4.18 1.03
CA TYR A 100 -3.56 -4.94 2.24
C TYR A 100 -4.63 -5.99 1.96
N TRP A 101 -5.63 -5.69 1.12
CA TRP A 101 -6.57 -6.70 0.66
C TRP A 101 -5.88 -7.85 -0.09
N ALA A 102 -4.97 -7.53 -1.02
CA ALA A 102 -4.22 -8.53 -1.77
C ALA A 102 -3.31 -9.38 -0.87
N LEU A 103 -2.60 -8.73 0.06
CA LEU A 103 -1.75 -9.39 1.05
C LEU A 103 -2.55 -10.37 1.92
N HIS A 104 -3.71 -9.92 2.42
CA HIS A 104 -4.60 -10.72 3.26
C HIS A 104 -5.19 -11.91 2.50
N ARG A 105 -5.74 -11.66 1.31
CA ARG A 105 -6.61 -12.60 0.60
C ARG A 105 -5.85 -13.51 -0.35
N LEU A 106 -4.83 -12.97 -1.02
CA LEU A 106 -4.07 -13.68 -2.04
C LEU A 106 -2.77 -14.26 -1.48
N LYS A 107 -2.21 -13.71 -0.40
CA LYS A 107 -0.95 -14.19 0.22
C LYS A 107 0.16 -14.38 -0.83
N PRO A 108 0.54 -13.33 -1.57
CA PRO A 108 1.59 -13.42 -2.58
C PRO A 108 2.98 -13.53 -1.95
N ASP A 109 3.95 -13.98 -2.74
CA ASP A 109 5.38 -13.87 -2.39
C ASP A 109 5.92 -12.48 -2.79
N VAL A 110 5.32 -11.86 -3.82
CA VAL A 110 5.67 -10.52 -4.30
C VAL A 110 4.42 -9.67 -4.55
N LEU A 111 4.37 -8.48 -3.96
CA LEU A 111 3.48 -7.39 -4.37
C LEU A 111 4.28 -6.41 -5.22
N ALA A 112 4.02 -6.41 -6.53
CA ALA A 112 4.64 -5.49 -7.48
C ALA A 112 3.71 -4.31 -7.75
N PHE A 113 4.19 -3.09 -7.54
CA PHE A 113 3.40 -1.87 -7.69
C PHE A 113 3.77 -1.13 -8.97
N LEU A 114 2.76 -0.76 -9.77
CA LEU A 114 2.92 0.17 -10.88
C LEU A 114 1.81 1.21 -10.83
N GLY A 115 2.12 2.48 -11.09
CA GLY A 115 1.13 3.55 -11.11
C GLY A 115 0.60 3.95 -9.72
N CYS A 116 1.27 3.51 -8.65
CA CYS A 116 0.85 3.72 -7.26
C CYS A 116 1.74 4.75 -6.55
N ASP A 117 2.39 5.65 -7.30
CA ASP A 117 3.45 6.51 -6.78
C ASP A 117 3.00 7.56 -5.76
N MET A 118 1.71 7.92 -5.78
CA MET A 118 1.09 8.89 -4.88
C MET A 118 1.80 10.26 -4.86
N ASN A 119 2.35 10.68 -6.01
CA ASN A 119 2.88 12.03 -6.20
C ASN A 119 1.73 12.98 -6.56
N TYR A 120 1.28 13.79 -5.61
CA TYR A 120 0.17 14.73 -5.82
C TYR A 120 0.63 16.19 -6.02
N ASP A 121 1.88 16.50 -5.67
CA ASP A 121 2.39 17.87 -5.60
C ASP A 121 3.14 18.34 -6.87
N GLN A 122 3.10 17.54 -7.96
CA GLN A 122 3.81 17.86 -9.20
C GLN A 122 2.94 18.66 -10.18
N ALA A 123 3.55 19.62 -10.87
CA ALA A 123 2.92 20.31 -11.98
C ALA A 123 2.78 19.37 -13.19
N GLY A 124 1.54 19.06 -13.58
CA GLY A 124 1.25 18.21 -14.73
C GLY A 124 0.25 17.09 -14.41
N PRO A 125 -0.06 16.21 -15.38
CA PRO A 125 -0.98 15.10 -15.18
C PRO A 125 -0.48 14.17 -14.05
N THR A 126 -1.22 14.10 -12.95
CA THR A 126 -0.94 13.14 -11.86
C THR A 126 -1.44 11.72 -12.19
N HIS A 127 -2.24 11.59 -13.26
CA HIS A 127 -2.92 10.36 -13.64
C HIS A 127 -2.84 10.13 -15.16
N PHE A 128 -2.94 8.86 -15.61
CA PHE A 128 -2.91 8.55 -17.06
C PHE A 128 -4.11 9.12 -17.84
N TYR A 129 -5.16 9.55 -17.15
CA TYR A 129 -6.36 10.18 -17.71
C TYR A 129 -6.42 11.69 -17.44
N GLY A 130 -5.29 12.31 -17.09
CA GLY A 130 -5.18 13.74 -16.83
C GLY A 130 -4.84 14.02 -15.36
N TYR A 131 -5.69 14.80 -14.70
CA TYR A 131 -5.49 15.18 -13.30
C TYR A 131 -6.39 14.35 -12.39
N GLY A 132 -5.86 13.94 -11.25
CA GLY A 132 -6.61 13.35 -10.15
C GLY A 132 -6.11 13.90 -8.82
N ASN A 133 -7.02 13.97 -7.86
CA ASN A 133 -6.71 14.42 -6.50
C ASN A 133 -6.13 13.27 -5.67
N ALA A 134 -5.51 13.63 -4.54
CA ALA A 134 -5.12 12.64 -3.55
C ALA A 134 -6.35 11.84 -3.08
N ASP A 135 -6.18 10.52 -3.00
CA ASP A 135 -7.16 9.61 -2.43
C ASP A 135 -6.81 9.34 -0.95
N PRO A 136 -7.77 9.39 -0.01
CA PRO A 136 -9.18 9.68 -0.23
C PRO A 136 -9.44 11.12 -0.69
N LEU A 137 -10.47 11.34 -1.49
CA LEU A 137 -10.82 12.63 -2.15
C LEU A 137 -11.33 13.70 -1.17
N ARG A 138 -10.58 13.94 -0.09
CA ARG A 138 -10.86 14.88 1.02
C ARG A 138 -9.55 15.23 1.74
N PRO A 139 -9.47 16.37 2.44
CA PRO A 139 -8.41 16.59 3.42
C PRO A 139 -8.45 15.48 4.47
N ASP A 140 -7.34 14.78 4.66
CA ASP A 140 -7.33 13.56 5.47
C ASP A 140 -6.03 13.43 6.26
N VAL A 141 -6.17 13.26 7.57
CA VAL A 141 -5.05 13.17 8.52
C VAL A 141 -4.13 11.98 8.22
N THR A 142 -4.65 10.94 7.58
CA THR A 142 -3.87 9.73 7.24
C THR A 142 -2.89 9.95 6.09
N LEU A 143 -3.00 11.07 5.36
CA LEU A 143 -2.14 11.42 4.22
C LEU A 143 -0.89 12.21 4.63
N GLN A 144 -0.72 12.57 5.90
CA GLN A 144 0.38 13.43 6.35
C GLN A 144 1.79 12.83 6.15
N SER A 145 1.91 11.48 6.09
CA SER A 145 3.15 10.80 5.70
C SER A 145 2.85 9.48 5.01
N LEU A 146 2.82 9.51 3.68
CA LEU A 146 2.59 8.33 2.84
C LEU A 146 3.78 7.35 2.89
N GLU A 147 4.99 7.85 3.10
CA GLU A 147 6.20 7.06 3.29
C GLU A 147 6.11 6.21 4.56
N ALA A 148 5.58 6.77 5.65
CA ALA A 148 5.34 6.01 6.87
C ALA A 148 4.33 4.88 6.63
N LYS A 149 3.21 5.18 5.94
CA LYS A 149 2.18 4.17 5.62
C LYS A 149 2.69 3.06 4.70
N THR A 150 3.41 3.43 3.63
CA THR A 150 4.01 2.44 2.72
C THR A 150 5.12 1.66 3.41
N GLY A 151 5.89 2.29 4.29
CA GLY A 151 6.87 1.65 5.15
C GLY A 151 6.29 0.60 6.08
N ARG A 152 5.20 0.94 6.76
CA ARG A 152 4.43 0.01 7.59
C ARG A 152 3.91 -1.18 6.78
N LEU A 153 3.39 -0.95 5.57
CA LEU A 153 2.99 -2.03 4.66
C LEU A 153 4.18 -2.91 4.26
N MET A 154 5.33 -2.33 3.92
CA MET A 154 6.54 -3.08 3.56
C MET A 154 6.99 -4.03 4.67
N ILE A 155 7.03 -3.54 5.91
CA ILE A 155 7.40 -4.35 7.09
C ILE A 155 6.35 -5.43 7.36
N SER A 156 5.06 -5.08 7.28
CA SER A 156 3.96 -6.02 7.48
C SER A 156 3.99 -7.16 6.46
N ALA A 157 4.20 -6.83 5.19
CA ALA A 157 4.32 -7.79 4.10
C ALA A 157 5.56 -8.69 4.28
N ALA A 158 6.72 -8.10 4.60
CA ALA A 158 7.96 -8.86 4.78
C ALA A 158 7.85 -9.88 5.92
N ARG A 159 7.22 -9.51 7.05
CA ARG A 159 6.93 -10.43 8.16
C ARG A 159 5.96 -11.56 7.78
N GLN A 160 5.15 -11.37 6.75
CA GLN A 160 4.26 -12.39 6.19
C GLN A 160 4.93 -13.20 5.04
N GLY A 161 6.22 -12.98 4.77
CA GLY A 161 6.92 -13.66 3.68
C GLY A 161 6.62 -13.08 2.29
N CYS A 162 6.22 -11.81 2.21
CA CYS A 162 5.96 -11.10 0.95
C CYS A 162 6.87 -9.89 0.80
N ILE A 163 7.52 -9.73 -0.36
CA ILE A 163 8.26 -8.50 -0.70
C ILE A 163 7.37 -7.52 -1.47
N CYS A 164 7.38 -6.24 -1.08
CA CYS A 164 6.80 -5.16 -1.87
C CYS A 164 7.88 -4.55 -2.77
N VAL A 165 7.59 -4.35 -4.06
CA VAL A 165 8.53 -3.76 -5.03
C VAL A 165 7.86 -2.67 -5.85
N ASN A 166 8.60 -1.66 -6.27
CA ASN A 166 8.11 -0.58 -7.12
C ASN A 166 8.65 -0.73 -8.55
N LEU A 167 7.74 -0.89 -9.52
CA LEU A 167 8.06 -1.02 -10.96
C LEU A 167 8.04 0.33 -11.70
N SER A 168 7.70 1.42 -11.01
CA SER A 168 7.59 2.75 -11.58
C SER A 168 8.95 3.26 -12.07
N ARG A 169 8.94 3.93 -13.22
CA ARG A 169 10.09 4.67 -13.77
C ARG A 169 9.99 6.18 -13.55
N LEU A 170 8.98 6.66 -12.81
CA LEU A 170 8.90 8.07 -12.42
C LEU A 170 10.04 8.45 -11.47
N ASP A 171 10.54 9.67 -11.60
CA ASP A 171 11.67 10.19 -10.82
C ASP A 171 11.43 10.12 -9.31
N THR A 172 10.21 10.42 -8.87
CA THR A 172 9.82 10.37 -7.46
C THR A 172 8.70 9.37 -7.24
N SER A 173 8.58 8.89 -6.01
CA SER A 173 7.50 8.03 -5.55
C SER A 173 7.42 8.12 -4.03
N ARG A 174 6.21 8.13 -3.46
CA ARG A 174 6.01 8.02 -2.01
C ARG A 174 6.10 6.56 -1.51
N LEU A 175 6.23 5.60 -2.44
CA LEU A 175 6.48 4.19 -2.13
C LEU A 175 7.93 4.00 -1.71
N VAL A 176 8.18 3.65 -0.44
CA VAL A 176 9.53 3.38 0.08
C VAL A 176 10.12 2.03 -0.33
N PHE A 177 9.41 1.28 -1.17
CA PHE A 177 9.78 -0.06 -1.65
C PHE A 177 11.03 -0.02 -2.54
N PRO A 178 11.84 -1.10 -2.57
CA PRO A 178 12.90 -1.25 -3.55
C PRO A 178 12.34 -1.15 -4.98
N ARG A 179 13.04 -0.40 -5.84
CA ARG A 179 12.71 -0.33 -7.27
C ARG A 179 13.31 -1.51 -8.02
N VAL A 180 12.54 -2.10 -8.92
CA VAL A 180 12.91 -3.30 -9.69
C VAL A 180 12.41 -3.12 -11.12
N ASP A 181 13.20 -3.54 -12.10
CA ASP A 181 12.73 -3.59 -13.50
C ASP A 181 11.87 -4.85 -13.74
N ILE A 182 10.89 -4.75 -14.63
CA ILE A 182 9.98 -5.87 -14.90
C ILE A 182 10.72 -7.09 -15.48
N ASP A 183 11.75 -6.86 -16.29
CA ASP A 183 12.53 -7.95 -16.89
C ASP A 183 13.38 -8.65 -15.81
N GLU A 184 13.90 -7.92 -14.82
CA GLU A 184 14.57 -8.51 -13.66
C GLU A 184 13.59 -9.33 -12.82
N LEU A 185 12.41 -8.75 -12.53
CA LEU A 185 11.38 -9.41 -11.72
C LEU A 185 10.89 -10.72 -12.36
N ALA A 186 10.82 -10.78 -13.68
CA ALA A 186 10.38 -11.96 -14.42
C ALA A 186 11.30 -13.17 -14.23
N GLU A 187 12.57 -12.94 -13.94
CA GLU A 187 13.59 -13.96 -13.74
C GLU A 187 13.74 -14.40 -12.27
N TRP A 188 12.99 -13.79 -11.34
CA TRP A 188 13.11 -14.13 -9.92
C TRP A 188 12.67 -15.54 -9.61
N SER A 189 13.51 -16.24 -8.85
CA SER A 189 13.14 -17.46 -8.14
C SER A 189 12.52 -17.13 -6.76
N PRO A 190 11.89 -18.11 -6.08
CA PRO A 190 11.45 -17.97 -4.69
C PRO A 190 12.59 -17.59 -3.75
N ARG A 191 13.82 -18.05 -4.03
CA ARG A 191 15.01 -17.67 -3.28
C ARG A 191 15.34 -16.19 -3.45
N ASP A 192 15.16 -15.64 -4.65
CA ASP A 192 15.40 -14.21 -4.93
C ASP A 192 14.42 -13.31 -4.17
N ALA A 193 13.15 -13.72 -4.10
CA ALA A 193 12.14 -13.05 -3.27
C ALA A 193 12.52 -13.14 -1.78
N GLN A 194 12.87 -14.33 -1.29
CA GLN A 194 13.26 -14.52 0.12
C GLN A 194 14.49 -13.69 0.51
N LEU A 195 15.53 -13.64 -0.33
CA LEU A 195 16.72 -12.83 -0.06
C LEU A 195 16.40 -11.33 0.09
N ARG A 196 15.41 -10.83 -0.66
CA ARG A 196 14.97 -9.44 -0.59
C ARG A 196 14.11 -9.18 0.65
N ILE A 197 13.27 -10.14 1.04
CA ILE A 197 12.55 -10.11 2.34
C ILE A 197 13.55 -10.03 3.49
N ASP A 198 14.54 -10.92 3.51
CA ASP A 198 15.58 -10.95 4.55
C ASP A 198 16.38 -9.64 4.57
N SER A 199 16.63 -9.06 3.40
CA SER A 199 17.29 -7.76 3.28
C SER A 199 16.48 -6.62 3.89
N VAL A 200 15.16 -6.58 3.66
CA VAL A 200 14.26 -5.60 4.29
C VAL A 200 14.27 -5.77 5.80
N LEU A 201 14.03 -6.99 6.30
CA LEU A 201 13.93 -7.25 7.74
C LEU A 201 15.25 -6.95 8.48
N ARG A 202 16.42 -7.22 7.88
CA ARG A 202 17.72 -6.87 8.49
C ARG A 202 17.97 -5.37 8.61
N GLN A 203 17.34 -4.54 7.78
CA GLN A 203 17.51 -3.09 7.80
C GLN A 203 16.54 -2.40 8.78
N VAL A 204 15.57 -3.14 9.31
CA VAL A 204 14.60 -2.59 10.26
C VAL A 204 15.25 -2.36 11.62
N ASP A 205 15.11 -1.15 12.16
CA ASP A 205 15.43 -0.88 13.56
C ASP A 205 14.29 -1.41 14.45
N GLU A 206 14.53 -2.59 15.04
CA GLU A 206 13.56 -3.28 15.89
C GLU A 206 13.15 -2.47 17.13
N ALA A 207 14.02 -1.61 17.65
CA ALA A 207 13.67 -0.77 18.79
C ALA A 207 12.66 0.31 18.39
N GLN A 208 12.85 0.96 17.25
CA GLN A 208 11.86 1.94 16.74
C GLN A 208 10.57 1.27 16.30
N LEU A 209 10.66 0.09 15.68
CA LEU A 209 9.49 -0.70 15.30
C LEU A 209 8.62 -1.05 16.52
N LEU A 210 9.24 -1.58 17.57
CA LEU A 210 8.52 -1.87 18.82
C LEU A 210 7.86 -0.62 19.41
N ARG A 211 8.52 0.54 19.32
CA ARG A 211 7.95 1.84 19.73
C ARG A 211 6.74 2.24 18.91
N ALA A 212 6.80 2.09 17.58
CA ALA A 212 5.67 2.36 16.70
C ALA A 212 4.46 1.48 17.04
N GLU A 213 4.67 0.17 17.19
CA GLU A 213 3.59 -0.79 17.49
C GLU A 213 2.94 -0.59 18.87
N ILE A 214 3.73 -0.20 19.87
CA ILE A 214 3.19 0.11 21.20
C ILE A 214 2.41 1.42 21.17
N ARG A 215 2.86 2.39 20.37
CA ARG A 215 2.14 3.65 20.18
C ARG A 215 0.83 3.46 19.42
N GLU A 216 0.79 2.64 18.36
CA GLU A 216 -0.48 2.26 17.68
C GLU A 216 -1.50 1.66 18.65
N ARG A 217 -1.04 0.73 19.49
CA ARG A 217 -1.89 0.08 20.50
C ARG A 217 -2.37 1.06 21.56
N THR A 218 -1.52 1.99 21.98
CA THR A 218 -1.87 3.02 22.97
C THR A 218 -2.86 4.04 22.42
N LEU A 219 -2.68 4.49 21.17
CA LEU A 219 -3.55 5.47 20.53
C LEU A 219 -4.93 4.88 20.18
N GLY A 220 -4.97 3.61 19.75
CA GLY A 220 -6.23 2.90 19.54
C GLY A 220 -7.16 3.49 18.49
N TYR A 221 -6.64 4.23 17.49
CA TYR A 221 -7.42 4.79 16.37
C TYR A 221 -7.94 3.68 15.44
N TYR A 222 -8.94 2.95 15.91
CA TYR A 222 -9.51 1.78 15.26
C TYR A 222 -11.02 1.95 15.06
N PHE A 223 -11.44 1.96 13.79
CA PHE A 223 -12.82 2.19 13.38
C PHE A 223 -13.30 0.99 12.56
N PRO A 224 -14.03 0.03 13.15
CA PRO A 224 -14.32 -1.26 12.54
C PRO A 224 -15.06 -1.20 11.20
N SER A 225 -15.89 -0.16 10.98
CA SER A 225 -16.60 0.02 9.70
C SER A 225 -15.68 0.46 8.55
N GLY A 226 -14.46 0.91 8.85
CA GLY A 226 -13.57 1.59 7.92
C GLY A 226 -13.91 3.06 7.69
N GLU A 227 -15.04 3.54 8.22
CA GLU A 227 -15.54 4.92 8.04
C GLU A 227 -14.95 5.89 9.07
N TYR A 228 -13.64 5.85 9.27
CA TYR A 228 -12.94 6.70 10.27
C TYR A 228 -13.12 8.20 10.02
N TRP A 229 -13.43 8.61 8.78
CA TRP A 229 -13.67 10.01 8.43
C TRP A 229 -14.92 10.61 9.10
N LEU A 230 -15.81 9.78 9.66
CA LEU A 230 -16.92 10.22 10.49
C LEU A 230 -16.48 10.61 11.91
N PHE A 231 -15.22 10.35 12.27
CA PHE A 231 -14.66 10.48 13.62
C PHE A 231 -13.30 11.19 13.61
N LEU A 232 -13.07 12.11 12.66
CA LEU A 232 -11.80 12.83 12.53
C LEU A 232 -11.45 13.65 13.78
N ASP A 233 -12.45 14.09 14.53
CA ASP A 233 -12.31 14.78 15.82
C ASP A 233 -11.69 13.88 16.92
N GLN A 234 -11.72 12.57 16.74
CA GLN A 234 -11.13 11.59 17.67
C GLN A 234 -9.68 11.22 17.31
N ILE A 235 -9.15 11.73 16.19
CA ILE A 235 -7.80 11.42 15.72
C ILE A 235 -6.91 12.66 15.93
N ASP A 236 -6.05 12.62 16.95
CA ASP A 236 -5.04 13.67 17.14
C ASP A 236 -3.96 13.56 16.04
N ALA A 237 -3.95 14.54 15.13
CA ALA A 237 -3.04 14.61 14.00
C ALA A 237 -1.56 14.64 14.40
N ARG A 238 -1.23 15.34 15.50
CA ARG A 238 0.13 15.41 16.03
C ARG A 238 0.55 14.06 16.59
N GLU A 239 -0.34 13.38 17.31
CA GLU A 239 -0.06 12.04 17.82
C GLU A 239 0.15 11.02 16.69
N LEU A 240 -0.65 11.11 15.62
CA LEU A 240 -0.46 10.31 14.41
C LEU A 240 0.87 10.67 13.72
N ARG A 241 1.27 11.95 13.71
CA ARG A 241 2.53 12.37 13.09
C ARG A 241 3.74 11.81 13.84
N CYS A 242 3.69 11.81 15.15
CA CYS A 242 4.68 11.16 16.00
C CYS A 242 4.79 9.65 15.74
N LEU A 243 3.66 8.98 15.49
CA LEU A 243 3.65 7.58 15.10
C LEU A 243 4.29 7.39 13.72
N ASP A 244 3.95 8.23 12.75
CA ASP A 244 4.53 8.18 11.40
C ASP A 244 6.06 8.35 11.44
N ASP A 245 6.57 9.28 12.26
CA ASP A 245 8.01 9.48 12.46
C ASP A 245 8.70 8.23 13.06
N LEU A 246 8.03 7.46 13.95
CA LEU A 246 8.56 6.19 14.46
C LEU A 246 8.62 5.10 13.38
N TRP A 247 7.61 5.02 12.52
CA TRP A 247 7.63 4.09 11.37
C TRP A 247 8.74 4.42 10.38
N LEU A 248 8.98 5.69 10.11
CA LEU A 248 10.10 6.13 9.28
C LEU A 248 11.44 5.81 9.96
N ALA A 249 11.57 6.09 11.26
CA ALA A 249 12.78 5.78 12.01
C ALA A 249 13.10 4.28 12.01
N ALA A 250 12.07 3.42 12.09
CA ALA A 250 12.21 1.97 11.96
C ALA A 250 12.82 1.54 10.61
N LEU A 251 12.69 2.38 9.57
CA LEU A 251 13.28 2.15 8.25
C LEU A 251 14.62 2.87 8.05
N GLY A 252 15.20 3.46 9.10
CA GLY A 252 16.38 4.32 9.00
C GLY A 252 16.12 5.61 8.23
N ARG A 253 14.85 6.02 8.09
CA ARG A 253 14.40 7.23 7.39
C ARG A 253 13.99 8.31 8.39
N LYS A 254 13.93 9.55 7.92
CA LYS A 254 13.38 10.69 8.67
C LYS A 254 12.50 11.51 7.73
N GLU A 255 11.42 12.04 8.27
CA GLU A 255 10.62 13.03 7.56
C GLU A 255 11.42 14.33 7.41
N THR A 256 11.16 15.08 6.34
CA THR A 256 11.86 16.36 6.09
C THR A 256 11.36 17.48 7.00
N ALA A 257 10.10 17.40 7.44
CA ALA A 257 9.48 18.36 8.34
C ALA A 257 9.80 18.04 9.81
N PRO A 258 9.96 19.06 10.68
CA PRO A 258 10.26 18.86 12.10
C PRO A 258 9.21 17.99 12.81
N THR A 259 9.68 17.05 13.62
CA THR A 259 8.86 16.20 14.50
C THR A 259 8.20 17.06 15.58
N PRO A 260 6.87 17.02 15.73
CA PRO A 260 6.20 17.76 16.80
C PRO A 260 6.49 17.13 18.17
N GLU A 261 6.33 17.90 19.25
CA GLU A 261 6.38 17.36 20.62
C GLU A 261 5.21 16.40 20.84
N CYS A 262 5.55 15.13 21.03
CA CYS A 262 4.61 14.04 21.24
C CYS A 262 4.21 13.94 22.71
N SER A 263 2.99 13.51 23.03
CA SER A 263 2.68 13.19 24.42
C SER A 263 3.62 12.08 24.92
N GLU A 264 4.27 12.34 26.05
CA GLU A 264 4.95 11.32 26.86
C GLU A 264 3.90 10.44 27.53
N THR A 265 3.04 9.75 26.77
CA THR A 265 2.19 8.71 27.35
C THR A 265 3.09 7.54 27.71
N VAL A 266 3.60 7.62 28.94
CA VAL A 266 4.69 6.85 29.51
C VAL A 266 4.48 5.33 29.37
N TRP A 267 5.58 4.69 28.98
CA TRP A 267 5.95 3.27 28.92
C TRP A 267 5.67 2.39 30.16
N LYS A 268 4.52 2.51 30.83
CA LYS A 268 4.28 1.84 32.13
C LYS A 268 3.51 0.52 32.11
N VAL A 269 3.25 -0.11 30.96
CA VAL A 269 2.49 -1.39 30.94
C VAL A 269 3.18 -2.54 30.19
N ALA A 270 4.26 -2.31 29.43
CA ALA A 270 4.88 -3.36 28.60
C ALA A 270 6.04 -4.13 29.25
N ALA A 271 6.53 -3.73 30.44
CA ALA A 271 7.62 -4.42 31.16
C ALA A 271 7.13 -5.28 32.34
N ALA A 272 5.82 -5.53 32.46
CA ALA A 272 5.22 -6.26 33.56
C ALA A 272 4.28 -7.39 33.10
N ARG A 273 4.68 -8.13 32.05
CA ARG A 273 4.15 -9.46 31.73
C ARG A 273 5.25 -10.34 31.15
#